data_AF-A0A1V4M3D1-F1
#
_entry.id   AF-A0A1V4M3D1-F1
#
_cell.length_a   1.000
_cell.length_b   1.000
_cell.length_c   1.000
_cell.angle_alpha   90.00
_cell.angle_beta   90.00
_cell.angle_gamma   90.00
#
_symmetry.space_group_name_H-M   'P 1'
#
loop_
_entity.id
_entity.type
_entity.pdbx_description
1 polymer ?
#
loop_
_entity_poly.entity_id
_entity_poly.type
_entity_poly.pdbx_seq_one_letter_code
_entity_poly.pdbx_strand_id
1 'polypeptide(L)'
;MEKGQWLPRAVILTREAQDTVAKIHDRMPVILPESLLDSWLGKGEPESLLKAVKELSYEKLLVDDISGGSQAKEDIWHEKL
;
A
#
# COMPACT_ATOMS: atom_id res chain seq x y z
N MET A 1 -18.93 11.10 -20.01
CA MET A 1 -19.11 11.46 -18.58
C MET A 1 -19.96 12.71 -18.54
N GLU A 2 -21.07 12.72 -17.81
CA GLU A 2 -21.88 13.92 -17.62
C GLU A 2 -21.13 14.94 -16.76
N LYS A 3 -21.19 16.22 -17.13
CA LYS A 3 -20.57 17.29 -16.34
C LYS A 3 -21.32 17.44 -15.02
N GLY A 4 -20.62 17.31 -13.89
CA GLY A 4 -21.16 17.53 -12.55
C GLY A 4 -21.20 16.30 -11.63
N GLN A 5 -20.77 15.13 -12.11
CA GLN A 5 -20.70 13.94 -11.25
C GLN A 5 -19.53 14.05 -10.27
N TRP A 6 -19.80 13.93 -8.96
CA TRP A 6 -18.77 13.83 -7.94
C TRP A 6 -17.99 12.52 -8.11
N LEU A 7 -16.69 12.65 -8.36
CA LEU A 7 -15.80 11.50 -8.40
C LEU A 7 -15.22 11.25 -7.00
N PRO A 8 -15.30 10.01 -6.48
CA PRO A 8 -14.64 9.68 -5.22
C PRO A 8 -13.12 9.88 -5.39
N ARG A 9 -12.50 10.50 -4.37
CA ARG A 9 -11.06 10.74 -4.31
C ARG A 9 -10.53 10.22 -2.98
N ALA A 10 -9.35 9.64 -3.03
CA ALA A 10 -8.62 9.16 -1.86
C ALA A 10 -7.15 9.54 -1.99
N VAL A 11 -6.45 9.57 -0.87
CA VAL A 11 -5.00 9.75 -0.79
C VAL A 11 -4.39 8.54 -0.12
N ILE A 12 -3.17 8.20 -0.50
CA ILE A 12 -2.38 7.16 0.17
C ILE A 12 -1.58 7.84 1.28
N LEU A 13 -1.74 7.38 2.51
CA LEU A 13 -0.90 7.84 3.61
C LEU A 13 0.51 7.28 3.45
N THR A 14 1.49 8.16 3.71
CA THR A 14 2.91 7.81 3.62
C THR A 14 3.60 8.01 4.96
N ARG A 15 4.73 7.34 5.13
CA ARG A 15 5.66 7.48 6.25
C ARG A 15 7.11 7.51 5.75
N GLU A 16 8.05 7.71 6.66
CA GLU A 16 9.48 7.65 6.34
C GLU A 16 9.83 6.25 5.81
N ALA A 17 10.62 6.20 4.74
CA ALA A 17 11.05 4.94 4.16
C ALA A 17 11.97 4.18 5.14
N GLN A 18 11.86 2.86 5.13
CA GLN A 18 12.73 1.96 5.89
C GLN A 18 13.34 0.91 4.94
N ASP A 19 14.37 0.22 5.40
CA ASP A 19 15.02 -0.91 4.72
C ASP A 19 15.46 -0.64 3.27
N THR A 20 15.06 -1.51 2.34
CA THR A 20 15.39 -1.45 0.91
C THR A 20 14.76 -0.24 0.22
N VAL A 21 13.60 0.22 0.69
CA VAL A 21 12.90 1.38 0.11
C VAL A 21 13.68 2.67 0.39
N ALA A 22 14.27 2.80 1.58
CA ALA A 22 15.09 3.97 1.94
C ALA A 22 16.33 4.15 1.04
N LYS A 23 16.74 3.11 0.29
CA LYS A 23 17.84 3.20 -0.67
C LYS A 23 17.44 3.87 -1.99
N ILE A 24 16.14 3.91 -2.30
CA ILE A 24 15.62 4.43 -3.58
C ILE A 24 14.74 5.67 -3.40
N HIS A 25 14.18 5.92 -2.21
CA HIS A 25 13.35 7.10 -1.92
C HIS A 25 13.14 7.33 -0.40
N ASP A 26 12.85 8.57 0.00
CA ASP A 26 12.70 8.95 1.43
C ASP A 26 11.34 8.60 2.05
N ARG A 27 10.36 8.24 1.21
CA ARG A 27 8.96 8.03 1.60
C ARG A 27 8.45 6.69 1.10
N MET A 28 7.63 6.03 1.92
CA MET A 28 6.93 4.78 1.59
C MET A 28 5.45 4.86 2.00
N PRO A 29 4.55 4.08 1.38
CA PRO A 29 3.18 3.96 1.87
C PRO A 29 3.14 3.32 3.27
N VAL A 30 2.11 3.64 4.05
CA VAL A 30 1.79 2.87 5.26
C VAL A 30 1.18 1.54 4.83
N ILE A 31 1.88 0.44 5.11
CA ILE A 31 1.40 -0.91 4.80
C ILE A 31 0.82 -1.49 6.09
N LEU A 32 -0.49 -1.73 6.12
CA LEU A 32 -1.16 -2.24 7.31
C LEU A 32 -1.09 -3.78 7.36
N PRO A 33 -0.77 -4.39 8.52
CA PRO A 33 -1.01 -5.81 8.72
C PRO A 33 -2.51 -6.09 8.72
N GLU A 34 -2.91 -7.29 8.27
CA GLU A 34 -4.33 -7.67 8.16
C GLU A 34 -5.08 -7.56 9.49
N SER A 35 -4.40 -7.81 10.61
CA SER A 35 -4.95 -7.70 11.96
C SER A 35 -5.46 -6.30 12.31
N LEU A 36 -5.02 -5.25 11.61
CA LEU A 36 -5.44 -3.87 11.85
C LEU A 36 -6.53 -3.37 10.89
N LEU A 37 -6.94 -4.16 9.88
CA LEU A 37 -7.85 -3.71 8.83
C LEU A 37 -9.21 -3.27 9.39
N ASP A 38 -9.77 -4.04 10.31
CA ASP A 38 -11.06 -3.75 10.93
C ASP A 38 -11.02 -2.46 11.76
N SER A 39 -9.94 -2.26 12.52
CA SER A 39 -9.74 -1.03 13.29
C SER A 39 -9.56 0.18 12.38
N TRP A 40 -8.86 0.00 11.25
CA TRP A 40 -8.64 1.03 10.23
C TRP A 40 -9.95 1.50 9.57
N LEU A 41 -10.89 0.59 9.33
CA LEU A 41 -12.19 0.89 8.70
C LEU A 41 -13.26 1.40 9.69
N GLY A 42 -12.85 1.86 10.87
CA GLY A 42 -13.71 2.57 11.83
C GLY A 42 -14.24 1.73 12.99
N LYS A 43 -13.74 0.50 13.20
CA LYS A 43 -14.11 -0.32 14.37
C LYS A 43 -13.16 -0.12 15.57
N GLY A 44 -12.16 0.74 15.46
CA GLY A 44 -11.17 0.99 16.52
C GLY A 44 -11.05 2.47 16.90
N GLU A 45 -10.45 2.72 18.07
CA GLU A 45 -10.17 4.07 18.55
C GLU A 45 -9.01 4.72 17.78
N PRO A 46 -9.16 5.95 17.25
CA PRO A 46 -8.15 6.60 16.41
C PRO A 46 -6.76 6.68 17.03
N GLU A 47 -6.66 6.99 18.32
CA GLU A 47 -5.40 7.13 19.05
C GLU A 47 -4.64 5.81 19.12
N SER A 48 -5.37 4.71 19.35
CA SER A 48 -4.79 3.37 19.39
C SER A 48 -4.27 2.95 18.02
N LEU A 49 -5.01 3.27 16.97
CA LEU A 49 -4.61 3.00 15.59
C LEU A 49 -3.37 3.80 15.18
N LEU A 50 -3.31 5.09 15.54
CA LEU A 50 -2.15 5.94 15.28
C LEU A 50 -0.90 5.43 15.99
N LYS A 51 -1.03 4.95 17.22
CA LYS A 51 0.07 4.33 17.95
C LYS A 51 0.54 3.05 17.26
N ALA A 52 -0.39 2.15 16.94
CA ALA A 52 -0.07 0.89 16.26
C ALA A 52 0.64 1.13 14.91
N VAL A 53 0.16 2.08 14.10
CA VAL A 53 0.77 2.44 12.81
C VAL A 53 2.20 2.98 12.96
N LYS A 54 2.48 3.76 14.00
CA LYS A 54 3.83 4.29 14.27
C LYS A 54 4.82 3.20 14.69
N GLU A 55 4.34 2.18 15.37
CA GLU A 55 5.14 1.08 15.91
C GLU A 55 5.33 -0.07 14.89
N LEU A 56 4.76 0.04 13.69
CA LEU A 56 4.94 -0.96 12.64
C LEU A 56 6.41 -1.07 12.22
N SER A 57 6.97 -2.24 12.50
CA SER A 57 8.24 -2.73 11.95
C SER A 57 7.96 -3.73 10.84
N TYR A 58 8.73 -3.65 9.76
CA TYR A 58 8.63 -4.58 8.64
C TYR A 58 9.91 -5.41 8.66
N GLU A 59 9.81 -6.73 8.78
CA GLU A 59 11.01 -7.56 8.83
C GLU A 59 11.79 -7.53 7.51
N LYS A 60 11.07 -7.44 6.37
CA LYS A 60 11.65 -7.26 5.04
C LYS A 60 10.55 -7.01 4.01
N LEU A 61 10.47 -5.81 3.45
CA LEU A 61 9.73 -5.64 2.21
C LEU A 61 10.59 -6.19 1.07
N LEU A 62 10.18 -7.35 0.54
CA LEU A 62 10.73 -7.88 -0.70
C LEU A 62 10.31 -6.93 -1.81
N VAL A 63 11.26 -6.12 -2.27
CA VAL A 63 11.12 -5.40 -3.54
C VAL A 63 11.66 -6.36 -4.58
N ASP A 64 10.76 -7.00 -5.33
CA ASP A 64 11.18 -7.69 -6.53
C ASP A 64 11.82 -6.66 -7.46
N ASP A 65 13.01 -6.95 -7.94
CA ASP A 65 13.74 -6.09 -8.86
C ASP A 65 12.97 -6.01 -10.19
N ILE A 66 12.26 -4.90 -10.41
CA ILE A 66 11.51 -4.64 -11.65
C ILE A 66 12.48 -4.39 -12.84
N SER A 67 13.80 -4.47 -12.64
CA SER A 67 14.77 -4.44 -13.76
C SER A 67 14.90 -5.77 -14.53
N GLY A 68 14.17 -6.83 -14.15
CA GLY A 68 14.06 -8.08 -14.91
C GLY A 68 12.92 -8.07 -15.93
N GLY A 69 13.26 -8.25 -17.20
CA GLY A 69 12.39 -8.10 -18.37
C GLY A 69 11.01 -8.79 -18.32
N SER A 70 10.07 -8.08 -18.95
CA SER A 70 8.80 -8.55 -19.53
C SER A 70 8.88 -9.97 -20.12
N GLN A 71 8.30 -10.97 -19.45
CA GLN A 71 7.71 -12.14 -20.13
C GLN A 71 6.63 -12.91 -19.31
N ALA A 72 6.10 -12.36 -18.21
CA ALA A 72 5.08 -13.04 -17.38
C ALA A 72 3.72 -12.33 -17.35
N LYS A 73 3.41 -11.49 -18.36
CA LYS A 73 2.13 -10.73 -18.42
C LYS A 73 1.19 -11.12 -19.55
N GLU A 74 1.52 -12.09 -20.40
CA GLU A 74 0.60 -12.51 -21.48
C GLU A 74 -0.35 -13.66 -21.05
N ASP A 75 0.04 -14.50 -20.10
CA ASP A 75 -0.75 -15.71 -19.76
C ASP A 75 -1.92 -15.47 -18.78
N ILE A 76 -2.00 -14.30 -18.14
CA ILE A 76 -3.04 -14.02 -17.12
C ILE A 76 -4.28 -13.33 -17.73
N TRP A 77 -4.18 -12.78 -18.95
CA TRP A 77 -5.27 -12.02 -19.57
C TRP A 77 -6.08 -12.79 -20.64
N HIS A 78 -5.73 -14.04 -20.95
CA HIS A 78 -6.40 -14.82 -22.01
C HIS A 78 -7.33 -15.94 -21.52
N GLU A 79 -7.50 -16.16 -20.21
CA GLU A 79 -8.38 -17.24 -19.72
C GLU A 79 -9.83 -16.84 -19.45
N LYS A 80 -10.25 -15.63 -19.87
CA LYS A 80 -11.68 -15.26 -19.93
C LYS A 80 -11.99 -14.33 -21.10
N LEU A 81 -12.09 -14.90 -22.30
CA LEU A 81 -13.03 -14.47 -23.35
C LEU A 81 -13.55 -15.71 -24.08
#